data_AF-A0A087GI34-F1
#
_entry.id   AF-A0A087GI34-F1
#
_cell.length_a   1.000
_cell.length_b   1.000
_cell.length_c   1.000
_cell.angle_alpha   90.00
_cell.angle_beta   90.00
_cell.angle_gamma   90.00
#
_symmetry.space_group_name_H-M   'P 1'
#
loop_
_entity.id
_entity.type
_entity.pdbx_description
1 polymer ?
#
loop_
_entity_poly.entity_id
_entity_poly.type
_entity_poly.pdbx_seq_one_letter_code
_entity_poly.pdbx_strand_id
1 'polypeptide(L)' 'MAAKPIASPIPVSMYPTLSVFTLAIGLFITAFFFIYEATSSRKNRSLGKELATATVASVFLGFGSLFLLLASGVYV' A
#
# COMPACT_ATOMS: atom_id res chain seq x y z
N MET A 1 23.82 0.30 -34.66
CA MET A 1 23.47 0.82 -33.31
C MET A 1 22.64 -0.25 -32.63
N ALA A 2 23.20 -0.97 -31.65
CA ALA A 2 22.49 -2.05 -30.96
C ALA A 2 21.43 -1.45 -30.01
N ALA A 3 20.20 -1.96 -30.06
CA ALA A 3 19.12 -1.51 -29.17
C ALA A 3 19.47 -1.85 -27.71
N LYS A 4 19.32 -0.88 -26.80
CA LYS A 4 19.56 -1.08 -25.38
C LYS A 4 18.44 -1.98 -24.82
N PRO A 5 18.76 -3.11 -24.16
CA PRO A 5 17.73 -3.98 -23.60
C PRO A 5 16.94 -3.22 -22.53
N ILE A 6 15.61 -3.34 -22.60
CA ILE A 6 14.70 -2.79 -21.59
C ILE A 6 14.65 -3.81 -20.44
N ALA A 7 15.39 -3.52 -19.38
CA ALA A 7 15.32 -4.27 -18.13
C ALA A 7 14.24 -3.67 -17.23
N SER A 8 13.62 -4.49 -16.37
CA SER A 8 12.71 -3.97 -15.36
C SER A 8 13.45 -3.04 -14.41
N PRO A 9 12.87 -1.89 -14.04
CA PRO A 9 13.51 -0.96 -13.11
C PRO A 9 13.66 -1.53 -11.70
N ILE A 10 12.89 -2.57 -11.37
CA ILE A 10 12.93 -3.28 -10.09
C ILE A 10 13.14 -4.78 -10.39
N PRO A 11 14.04 -5.48 -9.67
CA PRO A 11 14.23 -6.92 -9.84
C PRO A 11 12.97 -7.69 -9.44
N VAL A 12 12.57 -8.67 -10.27
CA VAL A 12 11.38 -9.50 -10.03
C VAL A 12 11.43 -10.30 -8.72
N SER A 13 12.64 -10.62 -8.25
CA SER A 13 12.87 -11.29 -6.96
C SER A 13 12.45 -10.44 -5.76
N MET A 14 12.35 -9.11 -5.94
CA MET A 14 12.03 -8.16 -4.87
C MET A 14 10.53 -7.89 -4.75
N TYR A 15 9.72 -8.22 -5.77
CA TYR A 15 8.27 -8.04 -5.77
C TYR A 15 7.55 -8.65 -4.56
N PRO A 16 7.78 -9.94 -4.19
CA PRO A 16 7.09 -10.52 -3.04
C PRO A 16 7.44 -9.83 -1.72
N THR A 17 8.70 -9.47 -1.52
CA THR A 17 9.14 -8.75 -0.31
C THR A 17 8.51 -7.37 -0.22
N LEU A 18 8.51 -6.61 -1.33
CA LEU A 18 7.89 -5.28 -1.40
C LEU A 18 6.37 -5.35 -1.20
N SER A 19 5.71 -6.35 -1.78
CA SER A 19 4.28 -6.62 -1.59
C SER A 19 3.96 -6.83 -0.11
N VAL A 20 4.63 -7.77 0.56
CA VAL A 20 4.37 -8.06 1.98
C VAL A 20 4.63 -6.84 2.85
N PHE A 21 5.73 -6.12 2.60
CA PHE A 21 6.09 -4.94 3.38
C PHE A 21 5.06 -3.81 3.26
N THR A 22 4.69 -3.46 2.03
CA THR A 22 3.72 -2.37 1.78
C THR A 22 2.31 -2.75 2.22
N LEU A 23 1.88 -4.01 2.02
CA LEU A 23 0.61 -4.50 2.53
C LEU A 23 0.56 -4.53 4.06
N ALA A 24 1.62 -5.00 4.74
CA ALA A 24 1.66 -5.04 6.19
C ALA A 24 1.50 -3.65 6.79
N ILE A 25 2.21 -2.65 6.26
CA ILE A 25 2.09 -1.25 6.69
C ILE A 25 0.68 -0.71 6.37
N GLY A 26 0.18 -0.94 5.16
CA GLY A 26 -1.15 -0.47 4.75
C GLY A 26 -2.27 -1.05 5.62
N LEU A 27 -2.21 -2.35 5.91
CA LEU A 27 -3.17 -3.04 6.78
C LEU A 27 -3.07 -2.57 8.22
N PHE A 28 -1.85 -2.34 8.73
CA PHE A 28 -1.64 -1.80 10.06
C PHE A 28 -2.29 -0.42 10.18
N ILE A 29 -1.97 0.52 9.29
CA ILE A 29 -2.57 1.88 9.30
C ILE A 29 -4.11 1.81 9.18
N THR A 30 -4.62 0.93 8.32
CA THR A 30 -6.06 0.70 8.17
C THR A 30 -6.70 0.19 9.47
N ALA A 31 -6.04 -0.71 10.19
CA ALA A 31 -6.51 -1.16 11.50
C ALA A 31 -6.54 -0.02 12.52
N PHE A 32 -5.50 0.83 12.57
CA PHE A 32 -5.51 2.03 13.42
C PHE A 32 -6.62 3.01 13.04
N PHE A 33 -6.91 3.17 11.75
CA PHE A 33 -8.03 3.99 11.28
C PHE A 33 -9.37 3.45 11.78
N PHE A 34 -9.59 2.14 11.71
CA PHE A 34 -10.83 1.52 12.21
C PHE A 34 -10.96 1.61 13.73
N ILE A 35 -9.88 1.41 14.49
CA ILE A 35 -9.87 1.61 15.95
C ILE A 35 -10.14 3.09 16.28
N TYR A 36 -9.48 3.98 15.52
CA TYR A 36 -9.79 5.38 15.25
C TYR A 36 -11.29 5.69 15.37
N GLU A 37 -11.95 5.15 14.36
CA GLU A 37 -13.35 5.32 14.05
C GLU A 37 -14.28 4.75 15.12
N ALA A 38 -14.00 3.52 15.58
CA ALA A 38 -14.87 2.80 16.51
C ALA A 38 -14.80 3.32 17.95
N THR A 39 -13.68 3.90 18.35
CA THR A 39 -13.43 4.33 19.74
C THR A 39 -13.65 5.83 19.95
N SER A 40 -13.46 6.65 18.91
CA SER A 40 -13.56 8.11 19.04
C SER A 40 -15.02 8.59 19.09
N SER A 41 -15.35 9.35 20.14
CA SER A 41 -16.63 10.05 20.23
C SER A 41 -16.73 11.15 19.17
N ARG A 42 -17.94 11.38 18.60
CA ARG A 42 -18.21 12.36 17.52
C ARG A 42 -17.69 13.77 17.80
N LYS A 43 -17.57 14.16 19.08
CA LYS A 43 -17.05 15.48 19.51
C LYS A 43 -15.53 15.64 19.37
N ASN A 44 -14.76 14.54 19.33
CA ASN A 44 -13.30 14.56 19.28
C ASN A 44 -12.74 14.05 17.94
N ARG A 45 -13.64 13.86 16.97
CA ARG A 45 -13.38 13.26 15.66
C ARG A 45 -12.96 14.34 14.68
N SER A 46 -11.78 14.21 14.09
CA SER A 46 -11.29 15.18 13.10
C SER A 46 -11.25 14.54 11.72
N LEU A 47 -12.17 14.98 10.85
CA LEU A 47 -12.25 14.50 9.46
C LEU A 47 -10.92 14.66 8.71
N GLY A 48 -10.16 15.72 8.99
CA GLY A 48 -8.85 15.93 8.35
C GLY A 48 -7.83 14.86 8.74
N LYS A 49 -7.81 14.42 10.00
CA LYS A 49 -6.93 13.34 10.47
C LYS A 49 -7.35 11.99 9.88
N GLU A 50 -8.66 11.76 9.77
CA GLU A 50 -9.24 10.56 9.19
C GLU A 50 -8.90 10.45 7.69
N LEU A 51 -9.11 11.53 6.94
CA LEU A 51 -8.75 11.59 5.51
C LEU A 51 -7.25 11.41 5.29
N ALA A 52 -6.41 12.05 6.11
CA ALA A 52 -4.96 11.90 5.99
C ALA A 52 -4.52 10.44 6.22
N THR A 53 -5.00 9.81 7.30
CA THR A 53 -4.65 8.41 7.61
C THR A 53 -5.22 7.43 6.59
N ALA A 54 -6.46 7.63 6.13
CA ALA A 54 -7.07 6.82 5.08
C ALA A 54 -6.36 6.95 3.72
N THR A 55 -5.92 8.17 3.37
CA THR A 55 -5.16 8.41 2.12
C THR A 55 -3.83 7.68 2.17
N VAL A 56 -3.09 7.80 3.28
CA VAL A 56 -1.82 7.09 3.44
C VAL A 56 -2.04 5.57 3.39
N ALA A 57 -3.04 5.05 4.10
CA ALA A 57 -3.38 3.63 4.06
C ALA A 57 -3.70 3.13 2.65
N SER A 58 -4.52 3.88 1.90
CA SER A 58 -4.91 3.53 0.53
C SER A 58 -3.71 3.49 -0.42
N VAL A 59 -2.76 4.41 -0.28
CA VAL A 59 -1.52 4.40 -1.09
C VAL A 59 -0.72 3.12 -0.82
N PHE A 60 -0.48 2.78 0.45
CA PHE A 60 0.30 1.57 0.80
C PHE A 60 -0.42 0.28 0.38
N LEU A 61 -1.74 0.19 0.57
CA LEU A 61 -2.52 -0.96 0.12
C LEU A 61 -2.60 -1.05 -1.42
N GLY A 62 -2.68 0.09 -2.11
CA GLY A 62 -2.66 0.16 -3.56
C GLY A 62 -1.34 -0.36 -4.13
N PHE A 63 -0.21 0.18 -3.68
CA PHE A 63 1.10 -0.31 -4.09
C PHE A 63 1.33 -1.77 -3.67
N GLY A 64 0.90 -2.15 -2.48
CA GLY A 64 1.00 -3.53 -2.02
C GLY A 64 0.22 -4.53 -2.88
N SER A 65 -0.99 -4.19 -3.28
CA SER A 65 -1.79 -5.03 -4.18
C SER A 65 -1.20 -5.09 -5.60
N LEU A 66 -0.64 -3.99 -6.12
CA LEU A 66 0.10 -3.98 -7.38
C LEU A 66 1.32 -4.92 -7.33
N PHE A 67 2.16 -4.82 -6.30
CA PHE A 67 3.31 -5.72 -6.14
C PHE A 67 2.89 -7.18 -5.92
N LEU A 68 1.75 -7.42 -5.26
CA LEU A 68 1.21 -8.76 -5.07
C LEU A 68 0.80 -9.39 -6.40
N LEU A 69 0.13 -8.63 -7.28
CA LEU A 69 -0.23 -9.09 -8.62
C LEU A 69 1.02 -9.40 -9.46
N LEU A 70 2.02 -8.51 -9.43
CA LEU A 70 3.29 -8.75 -10.11
C LEU A 70 4.01 -9.99 -9.55
N ALA A 71 3.96 -10.20 -8.24
CA ALA A 71 4.56 -11.37 -7.58
C ALA A 71 3.82 -12.68 -7.89
N SER A 72 2.50 -12.64 -8.13
CA SER A 72 1.71 -13.82 -8.53
C SER A 72 1.83 -14.15 -10.03
N GLY A 73 2.53 -13.32 -10.80
CA GLY A 73 2.70 -13.48 -12.24
C GLY A 73 1.60 -12.83 -13.08
N VAL A 74 0.73 -12.01 -12.46
CA VAL A 74 -0.25 -11.18 -13.14
C VAL A 74 0.38 -9.81 -13.45
N TYR A 75 0.81 -9.64 -14.69
CA TYR A 75 1.40 -8.40 -15.17
C TYR A 75 0.29 -7.43 -15.61
N VAL A 76 0.17 -6.30 -14.93
CA VAL A 76 -0.81 -5.22 -15.17
C VAL A 76 -0.13 -4.03 -15.83
#